data_AF-A0A2P4X3F9-F1
#
_entry.id   AF-A0A2P4X3F9-F1
#
_cell.length_a   1.000
_cell.length_b   1.000
_cell.length_c   1.000
_cell.angle_alpha   90.00
_cell.angle_beta   90.00
_cell.angle_gamma   90.00
#
_symmetry.space_group_name_H-M   'P 1'
#
loop_
_entity.id
_entity.type
_entity.pdbx_description
1 polymer ?
#
loop_
_entity_poly.entity_id
_entity_poly.type
_entity_poly.pdbx_seq_one_letter_code
_entity_poly.pdbx_strand_id
1 'polypeptide(L)'
;MDDEDAEGLTHALLRVTLQLVVFHWVNSMLGVTAFTVITCGVLLSILLTPLCGLGLVFFRLVLCLVSILAELDVSLVNFVSLPEEHISVKMKSLHRGSHASARACGETSVERLIPDLNKFSQPAMRATLYFMSIKMFIGMLSSVVMSIAFSLPVGAISRGSLGDNFHGVVGLLVFLLATILLLGIGIPLMQYGARLSRAATVYFCCEKCTPMHHKDHDHLSTYGTTEIGSAA
;
A
#
# COMPACT_ATOMS: atom_id res chain seq x y z
N MET A 1 18.06 34.96 3.37
CA MET A 1 17.86 33.58 2.88
C MET A 1 18.79 32.68 3.69
N ASP A 2 18.82 32.82 5.01
CA ASP A 2 17.79 32.58 6.05
C ASP A 2 17.94 31.15 6.53
N ASP A 3 18.80 30.97 7.56
CA ASP A 3 19.09 29.68 8.17
C ASP A 3 17.81 28.94 8.65
N GLU A 4 16.74 29.69 8.93
CA GLU A 4 15.41 29.18 9.26
C GLU A 4 14.76 28.37 8.11
N ASP A 5 14.99 28.75 6.85
CA ASP A 5 14.46 28.03 5.68
C ASP A 5 15.21 26.69 5.45
N ALA A 6 16.51 26.67 5.77
CA ALA A 6 17.35 25.48 5.64
C ALA A 6 17.02 24.43 6.72
N GLU A 7 16.80 24.86 7.96
CA GLU A 7 16.37 23.97 9.05
C GLU A 7 14.97 23.37 8.77
N GLY A 8 14.04 24.18 8.26
CA GLY A 8 12.71 23.70 7.86
C GLY A 8 12.77 22.60 6.78
N LEU A 9 13.60 22.81 5.75
CA LEU A 9 13.79 21.84 4.67
C LEU A 9 14.41 20.52 5.17
N THR A 10 15.46 20.60 6.01
CA THR A 10 16.12 19.40 6.54
C THR A 10 15.18 18.56 7.41
N HIS A 11 14.38 19.19 8.26
CA HIS A 11 13.35 18.51 9.05
C HIS A 11 12.28 17.84 8.19
N ALA A 12 11.84 18.51 7.11
CA ALA A 12 10.89 17.94 6.17
C ALA A 12 11.48 16.72 5.44
N LEU A 13 12.72 16.82 4.95
CA LEU A 13 13.42 15.72 4.30
C LEU A 13 13.61 14.53 5.23
N LEU A 14 14.06 14.76 6.47
CA LEU A 14 14.21 13.73 7.48
C LEU A 14 12.89 13.01 7.77
N ARG A 15 11.80 13.76 7.89
CA ARG A 15 10.47 13.18 8.09
C ARG A 15 10.07 12.27 6.93
N VAL A 16 10.23 12.74 5.71
CA VAL A 16 9.90 11.96 4.50
C VAL A 16 10.77 10.71 4.40
N THR A 17 12.08 10.83 4.58
CA THR A 17 12.99 9.68 4.58
C THR A 17 12.63 8.68 5.67
N LEU A 18 12.28 9.13 6.88
CA LEU A 18 11.84 8.25 7.96
C LEU A 18 10.54 7.52 7.61
N GLN A 19 9.56 8.22 7.02
CA GLN A 19 8.33 7.60 6.54
C GLN A 19 8.61 6.52 5.49
N LEU A 20 9.51 6.79 4.54
CA LEU A 20 9.93 5.82 3.52
C LEU A 20 10.64 4.60 4.15
N VAL A 21 11.51 4.83 5.12
CA VAL A 21 12.19 3.76 5.88
C VAL A 21 11.18 2.86 6.57
N VAL A 22 10.22 3.44 7.30
CA VAL A 22 9.16 2.69 7.97
C VAL A 22 8.32 1.92 6.96
N PHE A 23 7.97 2.55 5.84
CA PHE A 23 7.24 1.91 4.76
C PHE A 23 7.97 0.68 4.21
N HIS A 24 9.25 0.80 3.82
CA HIS A 24 10.00 -0.33 3.27
C HIS A 24 10.21 -1.46 4.26
N TRP A 25 10.42 -1.12 5.53
CA TRP A 25 10.52 -2.11 6.60
C TRP A 25 9.22 -2.91 6.73
N VAL A 26 8.09 -2.23 6.91
CA VAL A 26 6.77 -2.88 7.05
C VAL A 26 6.37 -3.60 5.77
N ASN A 27 6.69 -3.04 4.59
CA ASN A 27 6.40 -3.64 3.29
C ASN A 27 7.17 -4.95 3.09
N SER A 28 8.42 -5.01 3.54
CA SER A 28 9.22 -6.23 3.52
C SER A 28 8.61 -7.30 4.44
N MET A 29 8.29 -6.93 5.68
CA MET A 29 7.65 -7.84 6.64
C MET A 29 6.31 -8.36 6.16
N LEU A 30 5.47 -7.48 5.60
CA LEU A 30 4.17 -7.84 5.03
C LEU A 30 4.34 -8.78 3.85
N GLY A 31 5.29 -8.52 2.94
CA GLY A 31 5.54 -9.36 1.77
C GLY A 31 5.99 -10.78 2.13
N VAL A 32 6.93 -10.92 3.08
CA VAL A 32 7.39 -12.24 3.54
C VAL A 32 6.27 -12.97 4.29
N THR A 33 5.62 -12.31 5.24
CA THR A 33 4.56 -12.93 6.06
C THR A 33 3.37 -13.35 5.21
N ALA A 34 2.90 -12.48 4.32
CA ALA A 34 1.80 -12.80 3.41
C ALA A 34 2.15 -13.98 2.50
N PHE A 35 3.34 -13.98 1.91
CA PHE A 35 3.81 -15.09 1.06
C PHE A 35 3.78 -16.42 1.80
N THR A 36 4.38 -16.47 2.99
CA THR A 36 4.44 -17.69 3.80
C THR A 36 3.04 -18.17 4.19
N VAL A 37 2.22 -17.30 4.80
CA VAL A 37 0.91 -17.68 5.32
C VAL A 37 -0.05 -18.09 4.19
N ILE A 38 -0.10 -17.34 3.10
CA ILE A 38 -1.02 -17.64 1.98
C ILE A 38 -0.56 -18.89 1.24
N THR A 39 0.73 -19.03 0.94
CA THR A 39 1.23 -20.23 0.22
C THR A 39 1.01 -21.49 1.05
N CYS A 40 1.35 -21.48 2.34
CA CYS A 40 1.08 -22.60 3.23
C CYS A 40 -0.41 -22.90 3.33
N GLY A 41 -1.26 -21.88 3.46
CA GLY A 41 -2.71 -22.04 3.54
C GLY A 41 -3.32 -22.65 2.27
N VAL A 42 -2.88 -22.21 1.09
CA VAL A 42 -3.34 -22.76 -0.20
C VAL A 42 -2.88 -24.21 -0.35
N LEU A 43 -1.62 -24.53 -0.07
CA LEU A 43 -1.10 -25.90 -0.13
C LEU A 43 -1.83 -26.83 0.84
N LEU A 44 -2.07 -26.38 2.07
CA LEU A 44 -2.84 -27.12 3.06
C LEU A 44 -4.28 -27.36 2.57
N SER A 45 -4.91 -26.37 1.95
CA SER A 45 -6.24 -26.49 1.38
C SER A 45 -6.30 -27.57 0.28
N ILE A 46 -5.30 -27.59 -0.61
CA ILE A 46 -5.18 -28.60 -1.66
C ILE A 46 -5.00 -29.99 -1.03
N LEU A 47 -4.10 -30.12 -0.06
CA LEU A 47 -3.83 -31.39 0.62
C LEU A 47 -5.04 -31.95 1.39
N LEU A 48 -5.86 -31.07 1.97
CA LEU A 48 -7.07 -31.43 2.73
C LEU A 48 -8.32 -31.57 1.85
N THR A 49 -8.24 -31.26 0.55
CA THR A 49 -9.36 -31.42 -0.40
C THR A 49 -9.98 -32.84 -0.41
N PRO A 50 -9.20 -33.95 -0.42
CA PRO A 50 -9.77 -35.30 -0.42
C PRO A 50 -10.51 -35.67 0.89
N LEU A 51 -10.33 -34.92 1.98
CA LEU A 51 -10.96 -35.18 3.28
C LEU A 51 -12.33 -34.51 3.40
N CYS A 52 -13.28 -34.90 2.54
CA CYS A 52 -14.70 -34.52 2.65
C CYS A 52 -14.97 -33.01 2.67
N GLY A 53 -14.25 -32.21 1.86
CA GLY A 53 -14.50 -30.77 1.73
C GLY A 53 -13.85 -29.87 2.78
N LEU A 54 -13.07 -30.43 3.72
CA LEU A 54 -12.28 -29.67 4.69
C LEU A 54 -11.33 -28.68 3.99
N GLY A 55 -10.72 -29.08 2.87
CA GLY A 55 -9.88 -28.21 2.04
C GLY A 55 -10.60 -26.93 1.56
N LEU A 56 -11.90 -27.01 1.25
CA LEU A 56 -12.68 -25.84 0.83
C LEU A 56 -12.90 -24.86 1.99
N VAL A 57 -13.07 -25.36 3.21
CA VAL A 57 -13.19 -24.53 4.42
C VAL A 57 -11.89 -23.78 4.67
N PHE A 58 -10.75 -24.46 4.62
CA PHE A 58 -9.44 -23.83 4.74
C PHE A 58 -9.19 -22.81 3.64
N PHE A 59 -9.56 -23.12 2.40
CA PHE A 59 -9.40 -22.19 1.30
C PHE A 59 -10.24 -20.91 1.50
N ARG A 60 -11.45 -21.01 2.04
CA ARG A 60 -12.24 -19.83 2.42
C ARG A 60 -11.58 -19.00 3.52
N LEU A 61 -10.92 -19.65 4.50
CA LEU A 61 -10.13 -18.93 5.50
C LEU A 61 -8.97 -18.18 4.87
N VAL A 62 -8.29 -18.78 3.88
CA VAL A 62 -7.22 -18.12 3.12
C VAL A 62 -7.75 -16.87 2.40
N LEU A 63 -8.91 -16.95 1.73
CA LEU A 63 -9.50 -15.78 1.06
C LEU A 63 -9.87 -14.67 2.06
N CYS A 64 -10.33 -15.03 3.26
CA CYS A 64 -10.55 -14.05 4.33
C CYS A 64 -9.24 -13.34 4.74
N LEU A 65 -8.15 -14.10 4.90
CA LEU A 65 -6.83 -13.53 5.17
C LEU A 65 -6.35 -12.63 4.03
N VAL A 66 -6.57 -13.00 2.77
CA VAL A 66 -6.23 -12.17 1.60
C VAL A 66 -6.96 -10.82 1.66
N SER A 67 -8.24 -10.81 2.06
CA SER A 67 -8.99 -9.56 2.24
C SER A 67 -8.34 -8.66 3.29
N ILE A 68 -7.98 -9.21 4.45
CA ILE A 68 -7.33 -8.46 5.53
C ILE A 68 -5.96 -7.94 5.09
N LEU A 69 -5.17 -8.79 4.41
CA LEU A 69 -3.86 -8.40 3.89
C LEU A 69 -3.96 -7.29 2.84
N ALA A 70 -4.99 -7.31 1.99
CA ALA A 70 -5.23 -6.25 1.02
C ALA A 70 -5.60 -4.92 1.69
N GLU A 71 -6.39 -4.94 2.76
CA GLU A 71 -6.68 -3.73 3.55
C GLU A 71 -5.42 -3.17 4.22
N LEU A 72 -4.60 -4.04 4.83
CA LEU A 72 -3.33 -3.64 5.44
C LEU A 72 -2.36 -3.09 4.39
N ASP A 73 -2.30 -3.71 3.21
CA ASP A 73 -1.44 -3.27 2.13
C ASP A 73 -1.83 -1.90 1.58
N VAL A 74 -3.13 -1.68 1.39
CA VAL A 74 -3.66 -0.36 1.01
C VAL A 74 -3.36 0.68 2.10
N SER A 75 -3.54 0.34 3.38
CA SER A 75 -3.20 1.24 4.48
C SER A 75 -1.71 1.60 4.48
N LEU A 76 -0.85 0.65 4.16
CA LEU A 76 0.59 0.85 4.10
C LEU A 76 0.98 1.75 2.92
N VAL A 77 0.37 1.57 1.76
CA VAL A 77 0.58 2.44 0.59
C VAL A 77 0.07 3.86 0.87
N ASN A 78 -1.12 3.99 1.46
CA ASN A 78 -1.69 5.30 1.82
C ASN A 78 -0.86 6.05 2.86
N PHE A 79 -0.06 5.35 3.68
CA PHE A 79 0.83 5.98 4.65
C PHE A 79 1.93 6.84 4.00
N VAL A 80 2.37 6.49 2.78
CA VAL A 80 3.39 7.24 2.03
C VAL A 80 2.84 8.03 0.84
N SER A 81 1.60 7.77 0.44
CA SER A 81 0.93 8.49 -0.65
C SER A 81 0.44 9.87 -0.22
N LEU A 82 0.43 10.79 -1.18
CA LEU A 82 -0.22 12.07 -1.04
C LEU A 82 -1.75 11.89 -0.86
N PRO A 83 -2.46 12.83 -0.21
CA PRO A 83 -3.90 12.73 0.02
C PRO A 83 -4.72 12.52 -1.27
N GLU A 84 -4.26 13.07 -2.40
CA GLU A 84 -4.91 12.91 -3.70
C GLU A 84 -4.81 11.49 -4.27
N GLU A 85 -3.81 10.73 -3.82
CA GLU A 85 -3.52 9.37 -4.27
C GLU A 85 -4.06 8.29 -3.31
N HIS A 86 -4.83 8.68 -2.28
CA HIS A 86 -5.34 7.73 -1.30
C HIS A 86 -6.35 6.76 -1.91
N ILE A 87 -6.08 5.47 -1.74
CA ILE A 87 -6.97 4.40 -2.18
C ILE A 87 -8.09 4.23 -1.13
N SER A 88 -9.34 4.20 -1.59
CA SER A 88 -10.50 4.05 -0.71
C SER A 88 -10.73 2.58 -0.29
N VAL A 89 -10.74 2.31 1.02
CA VAL A 89 -10.90 0.95 1.58
C VAL A 89 -12.38 0.57 1.82
N LYS A 90 -13.28 1.56 2.03
CA LYS A 90 -14.72 1.33 2.28
C LYS A 90 -15.61 2.22 1.43
N MET A 91 -16.74 1.65 0.98
CA MET A 91 -17.83 2.37 0.28
C MET A 91 -18.30 3.61 1.03
N LYS A 92 -18.26 3.58 2.37
CA LYS A 92 -18.71 4.66 3.24
C LYS A 92 -17.78 5.89 3.27
N SER A 93 -16.54 5.77 2.78
CA SER A 93 -15.60 6.91 2.72
C SER A 93 -15.78 7.79 1.49
N LEU A 94 -16.54 7.33 0.48
CA LEU A 94 -16.83 8.13 -0.71
C LEU A 94 -17.69 9.37 -0.40
N HIS A 95 -18.24 9.47 0.82
CA HIS A 95 -19.25 10.46 1.17
C HIS A 95 -18.70 11.76 1.82
N ARG A 96 -17.41 11.87 2.19
CA ARG A 96 -17.00 13.00 3.05
C ARG A 96 -15.60 13.61 2.89
N GLY A 97 -15.01 13.68 1.70
CA GLY A 97 -13.86 14.62 1.61
C GLY A 97 -12.97 14.62 0.38
N SER A 98 -13.07 13.65 -0.54
CA SER A 98 -12.17 13.58 -1.69
C SER A 98 -12.75 14.19 -2.96
N HIS A 99 -13.55 15.26 -2.86
CA HIS A 99 -14.11 15.97 -4.03
C HIS A 99 -13.32 17.23 -4.42
N ALA A 100 -12.25 17.57 -3.70
CA ALA A 100 -11.50 18.80 -3.95
C ALA A 100 -10.35 18.67 -4.96
N SER A 101 -9.75 17.49 -5.15
CA SER A 101 -8.51 17.35 -5.94
C SER A 101 -8.62 16.51 -7.23
N ALA A 102 -9.61 15.64 -7.37
CA ALA A 102 -9.85 14.90 -8.63
C ALA A 102 -10.23 15.81 -9.82
N ARG A 103 -10.55 17.09 -9.58
CA ARG A 103 -10.84 18.08 -10.64
C ARG A 103 -9.58 18.60 -11.34
N ALA A 104 -8.38 18.43 -10.79
CA ALA A 104 -7.17 19.03 -11.33
C ALA A 104 -6.53 18.23 -12.49
N CYS A 105 -6.84 16.93 -12.63
CA CYS A 105 -6.18 16.04 -13.61
C CYS A 105 -7.11 15.43 -14.66
N GLY A 106 -8.40 15.79 -14.71
CA GLY A 106 -9.34 15.29 -15.74
C GLY A 106 -9.71 13.80 -15.64
N GLU A 107 -9.12 13.04 -14.71
CA GLU A 107 -9.46 11.64 -14.47
C GLU A 107 -10.60 11.56 -13.44
N THR A 108 -11.80 11.25 -13.92
CA THR A 108 -13.00 11.20 -13.08
C THR A 108 -13.05 9.95 -12.21
N SER A 109 -12.17 8.96 -12.37
CA SER A 109 -12.26 7.68 -11.66
C SER A 109 -11.53 7.66 -10.32
N VAL A 110 -12.20 7.16 -9.27
CA VAL A 110 -11.63 6.96 -7.93
C VAL A 110 -11.14 5.51 -7.80
N GLU A 111 -9.94 5.31 -7.27
CA GLU A 111 -9.38 3.98 -6.98
C GLU A 111 -9.97 3.42 -5.67
N ARG A 112 -10.44 2.17 -5.72
CA ARG A 112 -11.11 1.52 -4.60
C ARG A 112 -10.66 0.08 -4.43
N LEU A 113 -10.48 -0.38 -3.19
CA LEU A 113 -10.25 -1.79 -2.89
C LEU A 113 -11.45 -2.64 -3.32
N ILE A 114 -11.20 -3.74 -4.05
CA ILE A 114 -12.26 -4.62 -4.57
C ILE A 114 -13.07 -5.18 -3.39
N PRO A 115 -14.42 -5.01 -3.38
CA PRO A 115 -15.26 -5.58 -2.33
C PRO A 115 -15.29 -7.12 -2.42
N ASP A 116 -15.53 -7.78 -1.29
CA ASP A 116 -15.74 -9.23 -1.20
C ASP A 116 -14.57 -10.12 -1.67
N LEU A 117 -13.31 -9.71 -1.44
CA LEU A 117 -12.12 -10.57 -1.64
C LEU A 117 -12.15 -11.87 -0.82
N ASN A 118 -13.04 -11.96 0.18
CA ASN A 118 -13.29 -13.16 0.98
C ASN A 118 -14.13 -14.24 0.26
N LYS A 119 -14.73 -13.93 -0.90
CA LYS A 119 -15.50 -14.88 -1.72
C LYS A 119 -14.66 -15.35 -2.90
N PHE A 120 -14.86 -16.61 -3.29
CA PHE A 120 -14.23 -17.14 -4.50
C PHE A 120 -14.70 -16.34 -5.71
N SER A 121 -13.76 -15.64 -6.34
CA SER A 121 -14.00 -14.77 -7.48
C SER A 121 -12.68 -14.58 -8.25
N GLN A 122 -12.77 -14.19 -9.52
CA GLN A 122 -11.57 -13.87 -10.31
C GLN A 122 -10.72 -12.77 -9.65
N PRO A 123 -11.29 -11.68 -9.09
CA PRO A 123 -10.53 -10.71 -8.31
C PRO A 123 -9.83 -11.28 -7.07
N ALA A 124 -10.50 -12.13 -6.28
CA ALA A 124 -9.92 -12.74 -5.10
C ALA A 124 -8.73 -13.66 -5.44
N MET A 125 -8.85 -14.41 -6.54
CA MET A 125 -7.76 -15.26 -7.04
C MET A 125 -6.55 -14.43 -7.48
N ARG A 126 -6.78 -13.31 -8.17
CA ARG A 126 -5.74 -12.37 -8.56
C ARG A 126 -5.02 -11.75 -7.36
N ALA A 127 -5.75 -11.32 -6.34
CA ALA A 127 -5.17 -10.81 -5.09
C ALA A 127 -4.39 -11.90 -4.34
N THR A 128 -4.88 -13.14 -4.34
CA THR A 128 -4.18 -14.29 -3.76
C THR A 128 -2.83 -14.52 -4.47
N LEU A 129 -2.82 -14.54 -5.81
CA LEU A 129 -1.59 -14.68 -6.60
C LEU A 129 -0.61 -13.52 -6.38
N TYR A 130 -1.13 -12.30 -6.20
CA TYR A 130 -0.32 -11.13 -5.85
C TYR A 130 0.45 -11.35 -4.54
N PHE A 131 -0.23 -11.79 -3.47
CA PHE A 131 0.42 -12.07 -2.18
C PHE A 131 1.34 -13.29 -2.21
N MET A 132 1.06 -14.28 -3.07
CA MET A 132 1.91 -15.45 -3.27
C MET A 132 3.16 -15.19 -4.14
N SER A 133 3.31 -14.03 -4.77
CA SER A 133 4.45 -13.82 -5.67
C SER A 133 4.93 -12.36 -5.70
N ILE A 134 4.16 -11.49 -6.33
CA ILE A 134 4.55 -10.11 -6.63
C ILE A 134 4.80 -9.33 -5.34
N LYS A 135 3.95 -9.49 -4.32
CA LYS A 135 4.14 -8.83 -3.03
C LYS A 135 5.44 -9.26 -2.36
N MET A 136 5.76 -10.56 -2.40
CA MET A 136 7.02 -11.10 -1.89
C MET A 136 8.20 -10.44 -2.60
N PHE A 137 8.15 -10.37 -3.93
CA PHE A 137 9.22 -9.77 -4.73
C PHE A 137 9.42 -8.28 -4.41
N ILE A 138 8.34 -7.50 -4.34
CA ILE A 138 8.40 -6.08 -3.96
C ILE A 138 8.90 -5.91 -2.51
N GLY A 139 8.52 -6.81 -1.60
CA GLY A 139 9.01 -6.84 -0.22
C GLY A 139 10.51 -7.16 -0.13
N MET A 140 11.02 -8.08 -0.96
CA MET A 140 12.46 -8.35 -1.07
C MET A 140 13.21 -7.16 -1.64
N LEU A 141 12.72 -6.54 -2.72
CA LEU A 141 13.29 -5.31 -3.27
C LEU A 141 13.36 -4.20 -2.22
N SER A 142 12.34 -4.07 -1.37
CA SER A 142 12.34 -3.10 -0.26
C SER A 142 13.48 -3.36 0.74
N SER A 143 13.72 -4.63 1.10
CA SER A 143 14.85 -5.00 1.96
C SER A 143 16.20 -4.73 1.30
N VAL A 144 16.33 -4.99 0.00
CA VAL A 144 17.56 -4.76 -0.76
C VAL A 144 17.88 -3.27 -0.81
N VAL A 145 16.90 -2.42 -1.14
CA VAL A 145 17.08 -0.96 -1.19
C VAL A 145 17.46 -0.41 0.19
N MET A 146 16.80 -0.86 1.26
CA MET A 146 17.15 -0.49 2.64
C MET A 146 18.58 -0.92 3.00
N SER A 147 18.98 -2.14 2.61
CA SER A 147 20.33 -2.65 2.87
C SER A 147 21.39 -1.82 2.13
N ILE A 148 21.15 -1.48 0.86
CA ILE A 148 22.08 -0.64 0.08
C ILE A 148 22.23 0.74 0.73
N ALA A 149 21.12 1.39 1.09
CA ALA A 149 21.13 2.75 1.61
C ALA A 149 21.77 2.86 3.00
N PHE A 150 21.55 1.86 3.87
CA PHE A 150 21.89 1.95 5.29
C PHE A 150 22.98 0.99 5.78
N SER A 151 23.52 0.13 4.92
CA SER A 151 24.57 -0.85 5.30
C SER A 151 25.79 -0.22 5.99
N LEU A 152 26.36 0.84 5.41
CA LEU A 152 27.53 1.53 5.97
C LEU A 152 27.23 2.25 7.30
N PRO A 153 26.24 3.16 7.39
CA PRO A 153 25.96 3.87 8.63
C PRO A 153 25.51 2.92 9.75
N VAL A 154 24.63 1.95 9.46
CA VAL A 154 24.18 0.96 10.46
C VAL A 154 25.33 0.06 10.88
N GLY A 155 26.19 -0.36 9.96
CA GLY A 155 27.37 -1.16 10.26
C GLY A 155 28.36 -0.44 11.18
N ALA A 156 28.62 0.85 10.93
CA ALA A 156 29.49 1.67 11.76
C ALA A 156 28.92 1.87 13.18
N ILE A 157 27.61 2.15 13.28
CA ILE A 157 26.92 2.28 14.57
C ILE A 157 26.94 0.95 15.34
N SER A 158 26.63 -0.16 14.66
CA SER A 158 26.55 -1.49 15.28
C SER A 158 27.90 -1.96 15.82
N ARG A 159 29.00 -1.62 15.14
CA ARG A 159 30.37 -1.98 15.55
C ARG A 159 30.99 -0.97 16.53
N GLY A 160 30.42 0.23 16.67
CA GLY A 160 31.04 1.34 17.42
C GLY A 160 32.36 1.83 16.81
N SER A 161 32.66 1.45 15.56
CA SER A 161 33.90 1.76 14.84
C SER A 161 33.62 1.75 13.34
N LEU A 162 34.29 2.64 12.59
CA LEU A 162 34.20 2.67 11.13
C LEU A 162 34.81 1.41 10.50
N GLY A 163 35.64 0.67 11.24
CA GLY A 163 36.37 -0.52 10.78
C GLY A 163 37.76 -0.18 10.27
N ASP A 164 38.64 -1.19 10.28
CA ASP A 164 40.09 -1.03 10.06
C ASP A 164 40.43 -0.45 8.67
N ASN A 165 39.55 -0.66 7.69
CA ASN A 165 39.69 -0.13 6.33
C ASN A 165 39.50 1.38 6.22
N PHE A 166 38.93 2.03 7.24
CA PHE A 166 38.62 3.47 7.24
C PHE A 166 39.39 4.23 8.33
N HIS A 167 40.64 3.87 8.57
CA HIS A 167 41.47 4.53 9.56
C HIS A 167 41.98 5.91 9.09
N GLY A 168 42.08 6.86 10.03
CA GLY A 168 42.58 8.21 9.78
C GLY A 168 41.62 9.12 9.00
N VAL A 169 42.06 10.35 8.73
CA VAL A 169 41.25 11.41 8.10
C VAL A 169 40.79 11.01 6.69
N VAL A 170 41.66 10.35 5.92
CA VAL A 170 41.34 9.87 4.57
C VAL A 170 40.27 8.78 4.62
N GLY A 171 40.40 7.82 5.53
CA GLY A 171 39.40 6.76 5.72
C GLY A 171 38.03 7.29 6.11
N LEU A 172 37.98 8.26 7.03
CA LEU A 172 36.75 8.96 7.39
C LEU A 172 36.11 9.66 6.19
N LEU A 173 36.91 10.37 5.37
CA LEU A 173 36.41 11.08 4.20
C LEU A 173 35.84 10.11 3.14
N VAL A 174 36.49 8.97 2.91
CA VAL A 174 35.98 7.92 2.02
C VAL A 174 34.68 7.32 2.56
N PHE A 175 34.60 7.04 3.87
CA PHE A 175 33.39 6.53 4.50
C PHE A 175 32.21 7.51 4.37
N LEU A 176 32.43 8.80 4.61
CA LEU A 176 31.41 9.83 4.46
C LEU A 176 30.96 9.95 3.00
N LEU A 177 31.90 10.00 2.06
CA LEU A 177 31.58 10.09 0.63
C LEU A 177 30.79 8.87 0.14
N ALA A 178 31.20 7.66 0.54
CA ALA A 178 30.48 6.43 0.22
C ALA A 178 29.08 6.41 0.84
N THR A 179 28.93 6.83 2.10
CA THR A 179 27.63 6.90 2.78
C THR A 179 26.70 7.90 2.11
N ILE A 180 27.21 9.10 1.77
CA ILE A 180 26.44 10.13 1.06
C ILE A 180 26.01 9.61 -0.31
N LEU A 181 26.89 8.93 -1.06
CA LEU A 181 26.57 8.34 -2.35
C LEU A 181 25.47 7.27 -2.23
N LEU A 182 25.60 6.35 -1.27
CA LEU A 182 24.61 5.29 -1.03
C LEU A 182 23.26 5.85 -0.60
N LEU A 183 23.21 6.89 0.23
CA LEU A 183 21.97 7.59 0.58
C LEU A 183 21.38 8.34 -0.62
N GLY A 184 22.23 9.01 -1.40
CA GLY A 184 21.84 9.73 -2.61
C GLY A 184 21.21 8.83 -3.68
N ILE A 185 21.64 7.58 -3.78
CA ILE A 185 21.04 6.56 -4.65
C ILE A 185 19.85 5.86 -3.98
N GLY A 186 19.97 5.58 -2.68
CA GLY A 186 18.99 4.86 -1.89
C GLY A 186 17.66 5.59 -1.77
N ILE A 187 17.67 6.90 -1.53
CA ILE A 187 16.43 7.69 -1.36
C ILE A 187 15.56 7.68 -2.63
N PRO A 188 16.08 7.98 -3.84
CA PRO A 188 15.32 7.83 -5.08
C PRO A 188 14.82 6.40 -5.32
N LEU A 189 15.63 5.38 -5.01
CA LEU A 189 15.21 3.98 -5.14
C LEU A 189 14.07 3.64 -4.17
N MET A 190 14.09 4.18 -2.95
CA MET A 190 12.99 4.01 -1.99
C MET A 190 11.70 4.67 -2.52
N GLN A 191 11.79 5.90 -3.03
CA GLN A 191 10.64 6.57 -3.66
C GLN A 191 10.07 5.77 -4.83
N TYR A 192 10.94 5.24 -5.69
CA TYR A 192 10.54 4.38 -6.79
C TYR A 192 9.88 3.08 -6.29
N GLY A 193 10.46 2.45 -5.27
CA GLY A 193 9.92 1.23 -4.67
C GLY A 193 8.53 1.45 -4.03
N ALA A 194 8.31 2.58 -3.37
CA ALA A 194 6.99 2.96 -2.85
C ALA A 194 5.96 3.13 -3.97
N ARG A 195 6.33 3.83 -5.06
CA ARG A 195 5.46 3.98 -6.26
C ARG A 195 5.17 2.65 -6.94
N LEU A 196 6.17 1.79 -7.07
CA LEU A 196 6.00 0.45 -7.65
C LEU A 196 5.06 -0.40 -6.79
N SER A 197 5.23 -0.36 -5.47
CA SER A 197 4.33 -1.05 -4.54
C SER A 197 2.90 -0.55 -4.70
N ARG A 198 2.68 0.77 -4.72
CA ARG A 198 1.37 1.38 -4.96
C ARG A 198 0.76 0.91 -6.27
N ALA A 199 1.48 1.04 -7.38
CA ALA A 199 1.00 0.65 -8.71
C ALA A 199 0.59 -0.82 -8.76
N ALA A 200 1.37 -1.70 -8.12
CA ALA A 200 1.02 -3.11 -8.02
C ALA A 200 -0.24 -3.33 -7.17
N THR A 201 -0.33 -2.70 -5.98
CA THR A 201 -1.53 -2.81 -5.12
C THR A 201 -2.79 -2.33 -5.83
N VAL A 202 -2.72 -1.22 -6.58
CA VAL A 202 -3.82 -0.72 -7.41
C VAL A 202 -4.21 -1.75 -8.49
N TYR A 203 -3.24 -2.28 -9.22
CA TYR A 203 -3.50 -3.20 -10.33
C TYR A 203 -4.10 -4.54 -9.87
N PHE A 204 -3.62 -5.09 -8.76
CA PHE A 204 -4.00 -6.43 -8.29
C PHE A 204 -5.20 -6.43 -7.34
N CYS A 205 -5.34 -5.41 -6.49
CA CYS A 205 -6.31 -5.39 -5.40
C CYS A 205 -7.43 -4.36 -5.57
N CYS A 206 -7.32 -3.42 -6.52
CA CYS A 206 -8.26 -2.32 -6.67
C CYS A 206 -9.04 -2.36 -7.99
N GLU A 207 -10.19 -1.71 -7.99
CA GLU A 207 -11.00 -1.39 -9.17
C GLU A 207 -11.12 0.13 -9.33
N LYS A 208 -11.30 0.59 -10.57
CA LYS A 208 -11.59 1.99 -10.88
C LYS A 208 -13.10 2.22 -10.82
N CYS A 209 -13.57 3.07 -9.92
CA CYS A 209 -14.98 3.46 -9.85
C CYS A 209 -15.19 4.80 -10.57
N THR A 210 -16.17 4.87 -11.47
CA THR A 210 -16.68 6.17 -11.93
C THR A 210 -17.62 6.74 -10.86
N PRO A 211 -17.50 8.03 -10.49
CA PRO A 211 -18.40 8.66 -9.56
C PRO A 211 -19.78 8.69 -10.21
N MET A 212 -20.73 7.95 -9.65
CA MET A 212 -22.11 8.09 -10.04
C MET A 212 -22.58 9.48 -9.60
N HIS A 213 -22.85 10.35 -10.57
CA HIS A 213 -23.71 11.50 -10.34
C HIS A 213 -25.09 10.94 -9.97
N HIS A 214 -25.43 10.96 -8.68
CA HIS A 214 -26.84 10.91 -8.30
C HIS A 214 -27.48 12.17 -8.91
N LYS A 215 -28.16 11.99 -10.05
CA LYS A 215 -29.24 12.91 -10.43
C LYS A 215 -30.30 12.71 -9.36
N ASP A 216 -30.49 13.73 -8.52
CA ASP A 216 -31.70 13.87 -7.71
C ASP A 216 -32.90 13.82 -8.67
N HIS A 217 -33.53 12.66 -8.77
CA HIS A 217 -34.75 12.47 -9.53
C HIS A 217 -35.83 11.76 -8.69
N ASP A 218 -35.82 11.97 -7.37
CA ASP A 218 -36.85 11.44 -6.48
C ASP A 218 -37.48 12.55 -5.63
N HIS A 219 -38.03 13.59 -6.26
CA HIS A 219 -38.99 14.50 -5.62
C HIS A 219 -39.90 15.21 -6.65
N LEU A 220 -40.59 14.47 -7.53
CA LEU A 220 -41.84 14.97 -8.15
C LEU A 220 -42.68 13.86 -8.81
N SER A 221 -43.11 12.83 -8.07
CA SER A 221 -44.12 11.88 -8.59
C SER A 221 -45.02 11.33 -7.49
N THR A 222 -45.46 12.18 -6.55
CA THR A 222 -46.48 11.77 -5.59
C THR A 222 -47.25 12.99 -5.06
N TYR A 223 -47.94 13.71 -5.93
CA TYR A 223 -49.09 14.53 -5.53
C TYR A 223 -50.04 14.68 -6.71
N GLY A 224 -51.12 13.90 -6.71
CA GLY A 224 -52.16 14.03 -7.73
C GLY A 224 -53.00 12.78 -7.93
N THR A 225 -53.50 12.15 -6.86
CA THR A 225 -54.69 11.28 -6.93
C THR A 225 -55.20 11.02 -5.51
N THR A 226 -55.92 11.99 -4.98
CA THR A 226 -56.88 11.75 -3.89
C THR A 226 -58.26 11.74 -4.51
N GLU A 227 -58.77 10.53 -4.75
CA GLU A 227 -60.20 10.29 -4.87
C GLU A 227 -60.86 10.61 -3.51
N ILE A 228 -61.90 11.44 -3.54
CA ILE A 228 -62.86 11.55 -2.45
C ILE A 228 -64.21 11.14 -3.05
N GLY A 229 -64.74 10.03 -2.53
CA GLY A 229 -66.06 9.53 -2.88
C GLY A 229 -67.19 10.09 -2.01
N SER A 230 -68.39 10.04 -2.61
CA SER A 230 -69.73 10.00 -2.01
C SER A 230 -70.39 11.32 -1.57
N ALA A 231 -71.46 11.73 -2.25
CA ALA A 231 -72.85 11.47 -1.80
C ALA A 231 -73.89 12.27 -2.63
N ALA A 232 -75.05 11.63 -2.80
CA ALA A 232 -76.37 12.11 -3.27
C ALA A 232 -76.60 12.25 -4.78
#